data_AF-A0A915MZX6-F1
#
_entry.id   AF-A0A915MZX6-F1
#
_cell.length_a   1.000
_cell.length_b   1.000
_cell.length_c   1.000
_cell.angle_alpha   90.00
_cell.angle_beta   90.00
_cell.angle_gamma   90.00
#
_symmetry.space_group_name_H-M   'P 1'
#
loop_
_entity.id
_entity.type
_entity.pdbx_description
1 polymer ?
#
loop_
_entity_poly.entity_id
_entity_poly.type
_entity_poly.pdbx_seq_one_letter_code
_entity_poly.pdbx_strand_id
1 'polypeptide(L)'
;MSKTHPELKKYMDKQVNIELNGNRSVSGVLRRVAATLPVAFLENEFNSLNKLSVLAKSREQSVQVQEMLQNLSQHIPQLDKILLDIEQTAEKGVLYIESPNTFDVDLPLICSYLAYWWQFGPEGPNRPSLPITQVSSEHINRFFCSLLLLMRDHIGREIAPWLRRAHPSAVPLIQFVSCDPVKDYLLPVAEHLRNMAEKAYTEEERMRTHPDEADDATVAE
;
A
#
# COMPACT_ATOMS: atom_id res chain seq x y z
N MET A 1 -6.18 22.47 -10.93
CA MET A 1 -4.84 21.81 -10.97
C MET A 1 -4.32 21.74 -9.53
N SER A 2 -4.46 20.59 -8.88
CA SER A 2 -4.14 20.42 -7.46
C SER A 2 -2.62 20.46 -7.27
N LYS A 3 -2.13 21.48 -6.56
CA LYS A 3 -0.73 21.57 -6.13
C LYS A 3 -0.53 20.54 -5.02
N THR A 4 -0.03 19.36 -5.37
CA THR A 4 0.43 18.35 -4.40
C THR A 4 1.45 18.97 -3.44
N HIS A 5 1.17 18.91 -2.14
CA HIS A 5 1.99 19.45 -1.06
C HIS A 5 3.42 18.84 -1.12
N PRO A 6 4.50 19.65 -1.16
CA PRO A 6 5.88 19.16 -1.29
C PRO A 6 6.32 18.23 -0.14
N GLU A 7 5.74 18.41 1.04
CA GLU A 7 5.92 17.57 2.23
C GLU A 7 5.45 16.11 1.99
N LEU A 8 4.36 15.89 1.23
CA LEU A 8 3.84 14.55 0.95
C LEU A 8 4.76 13.76 0.01
N LYS A 9 5.45 14.48 -0.88
CA LYS A 9 6.43 13.92 -1.81
C LYS A 9 7.61 13.29 -1.06
N LYS A 10 8.06 13.93 0.03
CA LYS A 10 9.18 13.49 0.88
C LYS A 10 9.00 12.07 1.45
N TYR A 11 7.75 11.65 1.73
CA TYR A 11 7.45 10.33 2.30
C TYR A 11 7.19 9.26 1.23
N MET A 12 6.56 9.64 0.12
CA MET A 12 6.38 8.74 -1.03
C MET A 12 7.68 8.50 -1.80
N ASP A 13 8.61 9.46 -1.72
CA ASP A 13 9.95 9.40 -2.29
C ASP A 13 10.99 8.94 -1.25
N LYS A 14 10.64 8.03 -0.33
CA LYS A 14 11.63 7.42 0.57
C LYS A 14 12.72 6.79 -0.31
N GLN A 15 13.84 7.51 -0.35
CA GLN A 15 14.97 7.17 -1.18
C GLN A 15 15.72 6.06 -0.46
N VAL A 16 15.58 4.85 -0.99
CA VAL A 16 16.36 3.73 -0.52
C VAL A 16 17.66 3.75 -1.31
N ASN A 17 18.76 3.92 -0.58
CA ASN A 17 20.10 3.69 -1.09
C ASN A 17 20.53 2.33 -0.55
N ILE A 18 20.48 1.31 -1.42
CA ILE A 18 20.99 -0.02 -1.11
C ILE A 18 22.39 -0.12 -1.68
N GLU A 19 23.40 -0.22 -0.82
CA GLU A 19 24.74 -0.61 -1.23
C GLU A 19 24.75 -2.11 -1.52
N LEU A 20 25.01 -2.44 -2.78
CA LEU A 20 25.21 -3.79 -3.26
C LEU A 20 26.70 -4.12 -3.26
N ASN A 21 26.99 -5.41 -3.19
CA ASN A 21 28.37 -5.91 -3.31
C ASN A 21 29.06 -5.40 -4.59
N GLY A 22 30.28 -4.89 -4.42
CA GLY A 22 31.15 -4.38 -5.49
C GLY A 22 30.98 -2.89 -5.81
N ASN A 23 30.78 -2.02 -4.82
CA ASN A 23 30.61 -0.56 -4.97
C ASN A 23 29.45 -0.15 -5.89
N ARG A 24 28.41 -0.97 -6.00
CA ARG A 24 27.20 -0.65 -6.75
C ARG A 24 26.17 -0.14 -5.78
N SER A 25 25.50 0.96 -6.07
CA SER A 25 24.38 1.45 -5.28
C SER A 25 23.12 1.43 -6.12
N VAL A 26 22.03 0.93 -5.53
CA VAL A 26 20.68 1.15 -6.07
C VAL A 26 20.08 2.27 -5.24
N SER A 27 19.99 3.45 -5.84
CA SER A 27 19.28 4.58 -5.28
C SER A 27 17.94 4.72 -5.97
N GLY A 28 16.86 4.69 -5.22
CA GLY A 28 15.54 4.78 -5.81
C GLY A 28 14.44 4.93 -4.78
N VAL A 29 13.33 5.50 -5.23
CA VAL A 29 12.09 5.46 -4.45
C VAL A 29 11.64 4.00 -4.39
N LEU A 30 11.29 3.48 -3.20
CA LEU A 30 10.88 2.08 -3.00
C LEU A 30 9.83 1.62 -4.04
N ARG A 31 8.86 2.50 -4.33
CA ARG A 31 7.84 2.35 -5.38
C ARG A 31 8.40 2.16 -6.79
N ARG A 32 9.48 2.87 -7.13
CA ARG A 32 10.15 2.74 -8.43
C ARG A 32 10.97 1.45 -8.48
N VAL A 33 11.60 1.04 -7.38
CA VAL A 33 12.31 -0.25 -7.31
C VAL A 33 11.37 -1.42 -7.63
N ALA A 34 10.15 -1.40 -7.09
CA ALA A 34 9.16 -2.45 -7.32
C ALA A 34 8.75 -2.63 -8.80
N ALA A 35 8.87 -1.58 -9.60
CA ALA A 35 8.55 -1.56 -11.03
C ALA A 35 9.78 -1.64 -11.96
N THR A 36 10.99 -1.71 -11.40
CA THR A 36 12.25 -1.76 -12.18
C THR A 36 12.82 -3.16 -12.36
N LEU A 37 12.27 -4.15 -11.67
CA LEU A 37 12.72 -5.52 -11.77
C LEU A 37 12.04 -6.22 -12.96
N PRO A 38 12.78 -7.02 -13.75
CA PRO A 38 12.25 -7.66 -14.96
C PRO A 38 11.26 -8.80 -14.67
N VAL A 39 11.16 -9.22 -13.40
CA VAL A 39 10.28 -10.28 -12.90
C VAL A 39 9.75 -9.87 -11.52
N ALA A 40 8.54 -10.33 -11.22
CA ALA A 40 7.80 -10.06 -10.00
C ALA A 40 8.54 -10.64 -8.77
N PHE A 41 9.22 -9.77 -8.02
CA PHE A 41 10.18 -10.18 -7.00
C PHE A 41 9.54 -10.59 -5.66
N LEU A 42 8.25 -10.31 -5.46
CA LEU A 42 7.48 -10.76 -4.28
C LEU A 42 6.87 -12.16 -4.50
N GLU A 43 7.06 -12.75 -5.69
CA GLU A 43 6.55 -14.05 -6.11
C GLU A 43 7.75 -14.96 -6.40
N ASN A 44 8.21 -15.65 -5.36
CA ASN A 44 9.48 -16.36 -5.39
C ASN A 44 9.53 -17.52 -6.39
N GLU A 45 8.37 -18.03 -6.80
CA GLU A 45 8.20 -19.06 -7.82
C GLU A 45 8.74 -18.61 -9.19
N PHE A 46 8.71 -17.30 -9.47
CA PHE A 46 9.20 -16.73 -10.73
C PHE A 46 10.68 -16.35 -10.68
N ASN A 47 11.36 -16.43 -9.53
CA ASN A 47 12.76 -16.02 -9.40
C ASN A 47 13.69 -16.72 -10.39
N SER A 48 13.42 -17.98 -10.72
CA SER A 48 14.20 -18.74 -11.71
C SER A 48 14.20 -18.12 -13.11
N LEU A 49 13.16 -17.35 -13.45
CA LEU A 49 13.03 -16.65 -14.73
C LEU A 49 13.83 -15.35 -14.77
N ASN A 50 14.19 -14.81 -13.60
CA ASN A 50 14.98 -13.60 -13.49
C ASN A 50 16.47 -13.90 -13.62
N LYS A 51 16.99 -14.01 -14.84
CA LYS A 51 18.42 -14.29 -15.10
C LYS A 51 19.41 -13.31 -14.45
N LEU A 52 18.93 -12.11 -14.07
CA LEU A 52 19.72 -11.09 -13.36
C LEU A 52 19.70 -11.27 -11.83
N SER A 53 18.79 -12.09 -11.30
CA SER A 53 18.70 -12.41 -9.89
C SER A 53 19.77 -13.45 -9.50
N VAL A 54 20.42 -13.23 -8.37
CA VAL A 54 21.32 -14.22 -7.77
C VAL A 54 20.54 -15.48 -7.38
N LEU A 55 19.26 -15.34 -7.02
CA LEU A 55 18.38 -16.46 -6.65
C LEU A 55 18.08 -17.38 -7.84
N ALA A 56 18.14 -16.88 -9.07
CA ALA A 56 17.90 -17.68 -10.28
C ALA A 56 18.98 -18.73 -10.54
N LYS A 57 20.21 -18.47 -10.06
CA LYS A 57 21.38 -19.33 -10.28
C LYS A 57 21.63 -20.34 -9.17
N SER A 58 20.79 -20.37 -8.13
CA SER A 58 20.98 -21.18 -6.92
C SER A 58 21.33 -22.65 -7.22
N ARG A 59 20.64 -23.28 -8.18
CA ARG A 59 20.83 -24.70 -8.51
C ARG A 59 22.20 -25.06 -9.12
N GLU A 60 22.91 -24.08 -9.69
CA GLU A 60 24.22 -24.29 -10.34
C GLU A 60 25.39 -23.99 -9.39
N GLN A 61 25.12 -23.54 -8.16
CA GLN A 61 26.15 -23.13 -7.20
C GLN A 61 26.47 -24.23 -6.17
N SER A 62 27.58 -24.06 -5.42
CA SER A 62 27.96 -24.99 -4.36
C SER A 62 26.92 -25.04 -3.24
N VAL A 63 26.89 -26.14 -2.49
CA VAL A 63 25.94 -26.37 -1.37
C VAL A 63 25.93 -25.22 -0.36
N GLN A 64 27.11 -24.70 0.00
CA GLN A 64 27.24 -23.57 0.92
C GLN A 64 26.60 -22.28 0.37
N VAL A 65 26.73 -22.05 -0.93
CA VAL A 65 26.12 -20.87 -1.56
C VAL A 65 24.61 -21.05 -1.70
N GLN A 66 24.13 -22.27 -1.94
CA GLN A 66 22.70 -22.58 -1.91
C GLN A 66 22.07 -22.26 -0.56
N GLU A 67 22.72 -22.67 0.54
CA GLU A 67 22.26 -22.38 1.91
C GLU A 67 22.21 -20.86 2.18
N MET A 68 23.25 -20.13 1.77
CA MET A 68 23.27 -18.66 1.86
C MET A 68 22.14 -18.01 1.04
N LEU A 69 21.87 -18.48 -0.17
CA LEU A 69 20.79 -17.96 -1.02
C LEU A 69 19.40 -18.30 -0.47
N GLN A 70 19.25 -19.46 0.18
CA GLN A 70 18.03 -19.85 0.85
C GLN A 70 17.76 -18.92 2.04
N ASN A 71 18.78 -18.63 2.86
CA ASN A 71 18.69 -17.66 3.95
C ASN A 71 18.35 -16.25 3.43
N LEU A 72 18.98 -15.81 2.33
CA LEU A 72 18.65 -14.52 1.71
C LEU A 72 17.19 -14.47 1.24
N SER A 73 16.70 -15.54 0.62
CA SER A 73 15.32 -15.63 0.14
C SER A 73 14.29 -15.55 1.27
N GLN A 74 14.63 -15.98 2.48
CA GLN A 74 13.73 -15.88 3.65
C GLN A 74 13.52 -14.44 4.12
N HIS A 75 14.43 -13.53 3.77
CA HIS A 75 14.31 -12.10 4.10
C HIS A 75 13.54 -11.29 3.06
N ILE A 76 13.27 -11.85 1.88
CA ILE A 76 12.43 -11.19 0.88
C ILE A 76 10.97 -11.50 1.23
N PRO A 77 10.12 -10.49 1.45
CA PRO A 77 8.73 -10.73 1.78
C PRO A 77 7.98 -11.28 0.56
N GLN A 78 6.94 -12.08 0.84
CA GLN A 78 6.07 -12.65 -0.19
C GLN A 78 4.81 -11.81 -0.35
N LEU A 79 4.29 -11.71 -1.57
CA LEU A 79 3.08 -10.94 -1.89
C LEU A 79 1.91 -11.32 -0.98
N ASP A 80 1.58 -12.61 -0.91
CA ASP A 80 0.47 -13.11 -0.11
C ASP A 80 0.63 -12.84 1.38
N LYS A 81 1.87 -12.90 1.89
CA LYS A 81 2.14 -12.61 3.29
C LYS A 81 1.87 -11.13 3.60
N ILE A 82 2.36 -10.21 2.77
CA ILE A 82 2.11 -8.77 2.97
C ILE A 82 0.61 -8.47 2.86
N LEU A 83 -0.08 -9.05 1.88
CA LEU A 83 -1.54 -8.90 1.75
C LEU A 83 -2.27 -9.38 3.00
N LEU A 84 -1.92 -10.55 3.52
CA LEU A 84 -2.50 -11.09 4.75
C LEU A 84 -2.21 -10.20 5.97
N ASP A 85 -1.00 -9.67 6.10
CA ASP A 85 -0.63 -8.77 7.20
C ASP A 85 -1.45 -7.46 7.13
N ILE A 86 -1.69 -6.91 5.94
CA ILE A 86 -2.55 -5.74 5.72
C ILE A 86 -4.01 -6.08 6.03
N GLU A 87 -4.52 -7.23 5.58
CA GLU A 87 -5.87 -7.72 5.87
C GLU A 87 -6.09 -7.81 7.38
N GLN A 88 -5.18 -8.46 8.11
CA GLN A 88 -5.26 -8.59 9.57
C GLN A 88 -5.18 -7.23 10.28
N THR A 89 -4.36 -6.30 9.78
CA THR A 89 -4.27 -4.93 10.31
C THR A 89 -5.60 -4.21 10.16
N ALA A 90 -6.25 -4.38 9.00
CA ALA A 90 -7.55 -3.81 8.70
C ALA A 90 -8.68 -4.41 9.55
N GLU A 91 -8.73 -5.73 9.69
CA GLU A 91 -9.74 -6.43 10.48
C GLU A 91 -9.66 -6.09 11.98
N LYS A 92 -8.44 -5.91 12.49
CA LYS A 92 -8.20 -5.55 13.90
C LYS A 92 -8.42 -4.05 14.19
N GLY A 93 -8.62 -3.22 13.16
CA GLY A 93 -8.75 -1.77 13.32
C GLY A 93 -7.49 -1.11 13.91
N VAL A 94 -6.30 -1.66 13.61
CA VAL A 94 -5.01 -1.18 14.15
C VAL A 94 -4.78 0.25 13.69
N LEU A 95 -4.44 1.13 14.64
CA LEU A 95 -4.20 2.53 14.32
C LEU A 95 -2.79 2.75 13.75
N TYR A 96 -2.63 3.85 13.01
CA TYR A 96 -1.35 4.26 12.42
C TYR A 96 -0.16 4.23 13.39
N ILE A 97 -0.37 4.67 14.63
CA ILE A 97 0.69 4.72 15.65
C ILE A 97 1.18 3.35 16.10
N GLU A 98 0.32 2.33 15.99
CA GLU A 98 0.61 0.97 16.43
C GLU A 98 1.38 0.17 15.36
N SER A 99 1.15 0.45 14.08
CA SER A 99 1.85 -0.22 12.97
C SER A 99 2.24 0.73 11.83
N PRO A 100 3.13 1.71 12.06
CA PRO A 100 3.48 2.71 11.04
C PRO A 100 4.10 2.07 9.78
N ASN A 101 4.78 0.94 9.91
CA ASN A 101 5.38 0.23 8.76
C ASN A 101 4.33 -0.25 7.76
N THR A 102 3.19 -0.76 8.22
CA THR A 102 2.10 -1.19 7.34
C THR A 102 1.60 -0.03 6.48
N PHE A 103 1.43 1.14 7.07
CA PHE A 103 0.89 2.31 6.37
C PHE A 103 1.92 3.02 5.49
N ASP A 104 3.19 3.07 5.91
CA ASP A 104 4.24 3.84 5.24
C ASP A 104 5.07 3.04 4.23
N VAL A 105 5.09 1.72 4.36
CA VAL A 105 5.91 0.82 3.55
C VAL A 105 5.03 -0.14 2.78
N ASP A 106 4.21 -0.92 3.46
CA ASP A 106 3.48 -2.03 2.83
C ASP A 106 2.36 -1.53 1.91
N LEU A 107 1.51 -0.61 2.38
CA LEU A 107 0.44 -0.04 1.55
C LEU A 107 0.98 0.58 0.24
N PRO A 108 1.96 1.50 0.24
CA PRO A 108 2.49 2.09 -0.99
C PRO A 108 3.22 1.08 -1.88
N LEU A 109 3.92 0.11 -1.29
CA LEU A 109 4.61 -0.95 -2.01
C LEU A 109 3.61 -1.80 -2.79
N ILE A 110 2.59 -2.32 -2.11
CA ILE A 110 1.57 -3.19 -2.71
C ILE A 110 0.74 -2.44 -3.74
N CYS A 111 0.36 -1.18 -3.46
CA CYS A 111 -0.31 -0.34 -4.46
C CYS A 111 0.46 -0.30 -5.79
N SER A 112 1.77 -0.08 -5.69
CA SER A 112 2.64 0.09 -6.85
C SER A 112 2.93 -1.24 -7.54
N TYR A 113 3.14 -2.28 -6.74
CA TYR A 113 3.39 -3.63 -7.22
C TYR A 113 2.20 -4.14 -8.03
N LEU A 114 1.00 -4.11 -7.45
CA LEU A 114 -0.21 -4.59 -8.11
C LEU A 114 -0.54 -3.76 -9.37
N ALA A 115 -0.43 -2.43 -9.29
CA ALA A 115 -0.71 -1.56 -10.44
C ALA A 115 0.22 -1.82 -11.62
N TYR A 116 1.48 -2.21 -11.35
CA TYR A 116 2.46 -2.51 -12.39
C TYR A 116 2.35 -3.95 -12.91
N TRP A 117 2.30 -4.94 -12.01
CA TRP A 117 2.40 -6.35 -12.38
C TRP A 117 1.09 -6.93 -12.93
N TRP A 118 -0.06 -6.37 -12.59
CA TRP A 118 -1.36 -6.83 -13.12
C TRP A 118 -1.39 -6.86 -14.66
N GLN A 119 -0.74 -5.89 -15.33
CA GLN A 119 -0.73 -5.86 -16.80
C GLN A 119 0.00 -7.04 -17.45
N PHE A 120 0.89 -7.71 -16.71
CA PHE A 120 1.64 -8.90 -17.13
C PHE A 120 1.08 -10.20 -16.55
N GLY A 121 0.07 -10.10 -15.69
CA GLY A 121 -0.58 -11.23 -15.04
C GLY A 121 -1.54 -12.00 -15.96
N PRO A 122 -2.25 -13.00 -15.42
CA PRO A 122 -3.14 -13.87 -16.19
C PRO A 122 -4.24 -13.14 -16.96
N GLU A 123 -4.73 -12.02 -16.40
CA GLU A 123 -5.81 -11.19 -16.94
C GLU A 123 -5.29 -9.96 -17.72
N GLY A 124 -3.97 -9.71 -17.67
CA GLY A 124 -3.36 -8.49 -18.17
C GLY A 124 -3.19 -8.49 -19.70
N PRO A 125 -3.21 -7.30 -20.34
CA PRO A 125 -3.05 -7.17 -21.79
C PRO A 125 -1.65 -7.54 -22.30
N ASN A 126 -0.63 -7.48 -21.45
CA ASN A 126 0.77 -7.72 -21.79
C ASN A 126 1.27 -9.08 -21.30
N ARG A 127 0.35 -10.04 -21.08
CA ARG A 127 0.68 -11.38 -20.58
C ARG A 127 1.73 -12.06 -21.48
N PRO A 128 2.91 -12.43 -20.96
CA PRO A 128 3.91 -13.17 -21.73
C PRO A 128 3.48 -14.63 -21.94
N SER A 129 4.07 -15.28 -22.95
CA SER A 129 3.83 -16.71 -23.22
C SER A 129 4.28 -17.62 -22.07
N LEU A 130 5.36 -17.24 -21.39
CA LEU A 130 5.81 -17.84 -20.15
C LEU A 130 5.42 -16.93 -18.98
N PRO A 131 4.59 -17.37 -18.02
CA PRO A 131 4.17 -16.54 -16.90
C PRO A 131 5.35 -16.04 -16.05
N ILE A 132 5.35 -14.74 -15.71
CA ILE A 132 6.37 -14.07 -14.89
C ILE A 132 5.80 -13.45 -13.61
N THR A 133 4.48 -13.55 -13.44
CA THR A 133 3.67 -13.09 -12.29
C THR A 133 2.30 -13.77 -12.35
N GLN A 134 1.67 -13.90 -11.20
CA GLN A 134 0.32 -14.39 -10.94
C GLN A 134 -0.58 -13.29 -10.37
N VAL A 135 -0.10 -12.05 -10.32
CA VAL A 135 -0.92 -10.90 -9.92
C VAL A 135 -2.18 -10.87 -10.79
N SER A 136 -3.31 -10.88 -10.11
CA SER A 136 -4.66 -10.99 -10.69
C SER A 136 -5.58 -9.94 -10.08
N SER A 137 -6.78 -9.81 -10.62
CA SER A 137 -7.79 -8.91 -10.06
C SER A 137 -8.20 -9.34 -8.64
N GLU A 138 -8.09 -10.63 -8.29
CA GLU A 138 -8.33 -11.14 -6.93
C GLU A 138 -7.43 -10.45 -5.89
N HIS A 139 -6.13 -10.36 -6.15
CA HIS A 139 -5.17 -9.69 -5.27
C HIS A 139 -5.50 -8.21 -5.09
N ILE A 140 -5.95 -7.54 -6.17
CA ILE A 140 -6.36 -6.13 -6.13
C ILE A 140 -7.62 -5.95 -5.29
N ASN A 141 -8.62 -6.82 -5.46
CA ASN A 141 -9.86 -6.75 -4.69
C ASN A 141 -9.60 -6.98 -3.19
N ARG A 142 -8.81 -8.01 -2.84
CA ARG A 142 -8.36 -8.27 -1.47
C ARG A 142 -7.74 -7.03 -0.82
N PHE A 143 -6.72 -6.47 -1.47
CA PHE A 143 -6.05 -5.25 -1.01
C PHE A 143 -7.00 -4.05 -0.90
N PHE A 144 -7.88 -3.86 -1.89
CA PHE A 144 -8.78 -2.72 -1.91
C PHE A 144 -9.82 -2.78 -0.79
N CYS A 145 -10.36 -3.96 -0.48
CA CYS A 145 -11.23 -4.18 0.67
C CYS A 145 -10.54 -3.80 1.98
N SER A 146 -9.30 -4.27 2.20
CA SER A 146 -8.52 -3.92 3.40
C SER A 146 -8.23 -2.43 3.48
N LEU A 147 -7.90 -1.79 2.35
CA LEU A 147 -7.66 -0.35 2.28
C LEU A 147 -8.92 0.44 2.67
N LEU A 148 -10.10 0.04 2.21
CA LEU A 148 -11.37 0.69 2.57
C LEU A 148 -11.69 0.56 4.07
N LEU A 149 -11.44 -0.60 4.67
CA LEU A 149 -11.59 -0.79 6.12
C LEU A 149 -10.64 0.10 6.91
N LEU A 150 -9.36 0.13 6.54
CA LEU A 150 -8.37 1.00 7.17
C LEU A 150 -8.76 2.47 7.02
N MET A 151 -9.27 2.88 5.85
CA MET A 151 -9.76 4.23 5.63
C MET A 151 -10.92 4.54 6.57
N ARG A 152 -11.94 3.68 6.64
CA ARG A 152 -13.11 3.85 7.53
C ARG A 152 -12.67 4.16 8.96
N ASP A 153 -11.72 3.41 9.49
CA ASP A 153 -11.33 3.48 10.90
C ASP A 153 -10.45 4.70 11.23
N HIS A 154 -9.88 5.35 10.20
CA HIS A 154 -8.94 6.47 10.34
C HIS A 154 -9.50 7.83 9.87
N ILE A 155 -10.58 7.86 9.10
CA ILE A 155 -11.20 9.12 8.68
C ILE A 155 -11.66 9.91 9.92
N GLY A 156 -11.41 11.21 9.92
CA GLY A 156 -11.78 12.11 11.02
C GLY A 156 -10.78 12.10 12.20
N ARG A 157 -9.72 11.29 12.14
CA ARG A 157 -8.64 11.32 13.15
C ARG A 157 -7.51 12.25 12.69
N GLU A 158 -7.01 13.07 13.62
CA GLU A 158 -5.88 13.98 13.36
C GLU A 158 -4.58 13.21 13.05
N ILE A 159 -4.43 12.00 13.60
CA ILE A 159 -3.22 11.17 13.51
C ILE A 159 -3.35 10.12 12.38
N ALA A 160 -3.78 10.55 11.19
CA ALA A 160 -3.87 9.68 10.01
C ALA A 160 -3.29 10.31 8.73
N PRO A 161 -2.03 10.83 8.75
CA PRO A 161 -1.45 11.48 7.58
C PRO A 161 -1.22 10.51 6.41
N TRP A 162 -1.25 9.20 6.66
CA TRP A 162 -1.13 8.15 5.65
C TRP A 162 -2.28 8.17 4.64
N LEU A 163 -3.50 8.58 5.02
CA LEU A 163 -4.66 8.63 4.11
C LEU A 163 -4.39 9.49 2.88
N ARG A 164 -3.73 10.65 3.10
CA ARG A 164 -3.34 11.57 2.02
C ARG A 164 -2.22 10.98 1.14
N ARG A 165 -1.34 10.15 1.71
CA ARG A 165 -0.22 9.51 0.99
C ARG A 165 -0.62 8.27 0.21
N ALA A 166 -1.57 7.49 0.72
CA ALA A 166 -2.04 6.27 0.07
C ALA A 166 -2.84 6.58 -1.20
N HIS A 167 -3.62 7.67 -1.20
CA HIS A 167 -4.54 8.00 -2.30
C HIS A 167 -3.88 8.02 -3.69
N PRO A 168 -2.78 8.76 -3.95
CA PRO A 168 -2.15 8.77 -5.29
C PRO A 168 -1.61 7.40 -5.74
N SER A 169 -1.33 6.49 -4.79
CA SER A 169 -0.84 5.15 -5.10
C SER A 169 -1.98 4.18 -5.38
N ALA A 170 -3.13 4.35 -4.73
CA ALA A 170 -4.28 3.47 -4.85
C ALA A 170 -5.17 3.78 -6.06
N VAL A 171 -5.22 5.04 -6.52
CA VAL A 171 -6.06 5.45 -7.67
C VAL A 171 -5.86 4.58 -8.93
N PRO A 172 -4.62 4.22 -9.35
CA PRO A 172 -4.41 3.36 -10.50
C PRO A 172 -5.00 1.95 -10.39
N LEU A 173 -5.29 1.48 -9.17
CA LEU A 173 -5.87 0.15 -8.94
C LEU A 173 -7.37 0.13 -9.21
N ILE A 174 -8.07 1.26 -9.06
CA ILE A 174 -9.54 1.33 -9.09
C ILE A 174 -10.12 0.72 -10.38
N GLN A 175 -9.44 0.90 -11.51
CA GLN A 175 -9.86 0.35 -12.81
C GLN A 175 -9.82 -1.19 -12.89
N PHE A 176 -9.15 -1.86 -11.95
CA PHE A 176 -9.02 -3.32 -11.86
C PHE A 176 -9.80 -3.91 -10.67
N VAL A 177 -10.50 -3.08 -9.90
CA VAL A 177 -11.34 -3.51 -8.78
C VAL A 177 -12.71 -3.94 -9.33
N SER A 178 -13.25 -5.03 -8.79
CA SER A 178 -14.60 -5.49 -9.14
C SER A 178 -15.68 -4.62 -8.48
N CYS A 179 -16.95 -4.89 -8.78
CA CYS A 179 -18.06 -4.20 -8.10
C CYS A 179 -18.32 -4.72 -6.68
N ASP A 180 -17.74 -5.86 -6.28
CA ASP A 180 -18.06 -6.56 -5.03
C ASP A 180 -17.79 -5.70 -3.77
N PRO A 181 -16.69 -4.93 -3.67
CA PRO A 181 -16.41 -4.12 -2.48
C PRO A 181 -17.38 -2.93 -2.29
N VAL A 182 -18.16 -2.56 -3.31
CA VAL A 182 -18.95 -1.31 -3.29
C VAL A 182 -19.98 -1.31 -2.16
N LYS A 183 -20.73 -2.41 -2.02
CA LYS A 183 -21.83 -2.49 -1.06
C LYS A 183 -21.33 -2.66 0.38
N ASP A 184 -20.39 -3.57 0.59
CA ASP A 184 -20.03 -4.01 1.95
C ASP A 184 -18.83 -3.24 2.53
N TYR A 185 -18.07 -2.50 1.71
CA TYR A 185 -16.89 -1.75 2.15
C TYR A 185 -17.00 -0.26 1.83
N LEU A 186 -17.27 0.11 0.58
CA LEU A 186 -17.27 1.52 0.17
C LEU A 186 -18.47 2.29 0.72
N LEU A 187 -19.67 1.71 0.69
CA LEU A 187 -20.88 2.35 1.20
C LEU A 187 -20.76 2.69 2.71
N PRO A 188 -20.31 1.77 3.60
CA PRO A 188 -20.06 2.11 5.01
C PRO A 188 -19.07 3.28 5.22
N VAL A 189 -18.01 3.37 4.39
CA VAL A 189 -17.06 4.49 4.43
C VAL A 189 -17.76 5.80 4.07
N ALA A 190 -18.58 5.79 3.01
CA ALA A 190 -19.32 6.96 2.55
C ALA A 190 -20.38 7.42 3.56
N GLU A 191 -21.10 6.49 4.18
CA GLU A 191 -22.06 6.79 5.25
C GLU A 191 -21.37 7.39 6.48
N HIS A 192 -20.21 6.84 6.87
CA HIS A 192 -19.43 7.36 7.98
C HIS A 192 -18.96 8.81 7.70
N LEU A 193 -18.46 9.07 6.49
CA LEU A 193 -18.09 10.41 6.02
C LEU A 193 -19.27 11.38 6.05
N ARG A 194 -20.44 10.98 5.52
CA ARG A 194 -21.66 11.79 5.52
C ARG A 194 -22.05 12.18 6.95
N ASN A 195 -22.11 11.21 7.86
CA ASN A 195 -22.52 11.45 9.23
C ASN A 195 -21.55 12.38 9.97
N MET A 196 -20.25 12.31 9.69
CA MET A 196 -19.28 13.26 10.25
C MET A 196 -19.43 14.67 9.67
N ALA A 197 -19.68 14.78 8.37
CA ALA A 197 -19.92 16.07 7.73
C ALA A 197 -21.20 16.74 8.29
N GLU A 198 -22.26 15.97 8.51
CA GLU A 198 -23.52 16.47 9.09
C GLU A 198 -23.32 16.96 10.54
N LYS A 199 -22.53 16.24 11.35
CA LYS A 199 -22.18 16.67 12.71
C LYS A 199 -21.37 17.96 12.70
N ALA A 200 -20.37 18.07 11.83
CA ALA A 200 -19.55 19.26 11.69
C ALA A 200 -20.40 20.47 11.25
N TYR A 201 -21.29 20.28 10.27
CA TYR A 201 -22.23 21.31 9.83
C TYR A 201 -23.18 21.76 10.94
N THR A 202 -23.74 20.82 11.70
CA THR A 202 -24.64 21.13 12.82
C THR A 202 -23.93 21.96 13.89
N GLU A 203 -22.68 21.61 14.21
CA GLU A 203 -21.87 22.35 15.18
C GLU A 203 -21.49 23.75 14.67
N GLU A 204 -21.17 23.88 13.39
CA GLU A 204 -20.92 25.17 12.74
C GLU A 204 -22.16 26.09 12.81
N GLU A 205 -23.34 25.56 12.51
CA GLU A 205 -24.60 26.33 12.61
C GLU A 205 -24.96 26.69 14.06
N ARG A 206 -24.67 25.81 15.03
CA ARG A 206 -24.84 26.10 16.46
C ARG A 206 -23.97 27.29 16.87
N MET A 207 -22.67 27.25 16.54
CA MET A 207 -21.73 28.34 16.82
C MET A 207 -22.15 29.66 16.17
N ARG A 208 -22.71 29.60 14.95
CA ARG A 208 -23.20 30.78 14.23
C ARG A 208 -24.45 31.41 14.87
N THR A 209 -25.32 30.61 15.45
CA THR A 209 -26.62 31.04 16.00
C THR A 209 -26.59 31.35 17.49
N HIS A 210 -25.63 30.80 18.23
CA HIS A 210 -25.47 30.97 19.68
C HIS A 210 -24.01 31.30 20.04
N PRO A 211 -23.50 32.51 19.67
CA PRO A 211 -22.10 32.88 19.89
C PRO A 211 -21.71 32.98 21.37
N ASP A 212 -22.65 33.30 22.26
CA ASP A 212 -22.38 33.46 23.70
C ASP A 212 -22.13 32.13 24.44
N GLU A 213 -22.52 30.98 23.85
CA GLU A 213 -22.24 29.64 24.40
C GLU A 213 -20.93 29.03 23.84
N ALA A 214 -20.29 29.70 22.87
CA ALA A 214 -19.04 29.22 22.28
C ALA A 214 -17.81 29.51 23.16
N ASP A 215 -17.84 30.60 23.94
CA ASP A 215 -16.72 31.01 24.80
C ASP A 215 -16.64 30.21 26.10
N ASP A 216 -17.75 29.72 26.64
CA ASP A 216 -17.78 29.05 27.95
C ASP A 216 -17.14 27.64 27.94
N ALA A 217 -17.00 27.02 26.77
CA ALA A 217 -16.23 25.78 26.60
C ALA A 217 -14.70 26.00 26.64
N THR A 218 -14.23 27.24 26.57
CA THR A 218 -12.79 27.60 26.60
C THR A 218 -12.32 28.06 27.98
N VAL A 219 -13.24 28.25 28.94
CA VAL A 219 -12.94 28.77 30.29
C VAL A 219 -12.92 27.65 31.35
N ALA A 220 -13.29 26.43 30.97
CA ALA A 220 -13.28 25.26 31.87
C ALA A 220 -12.14 24.26 31.53
N GLU A 221 -10.89 24.71 31.58
CA GLU A 221 -9.71 23.89 31.90
C GLU A 221 -8.84 24.58 32.96
#